data_AF-A0A7S2VH84-F1
#
_entry.id   AF-A0A7S2VH84-F1
#
_cell.length_a   1.000
_cell.length_b   1.000
_cell.length_c   1.000
_cell.angle_alpha   90.00
_cell.angle_beta   90.00
_cell.angle_gamma   90.00
#
_symmetry.space_group_name_H-M   'P 1'
#
loop_
_entity.id
_entity.type
_entity.pdbx_description
1 polymer ?
#
loop_
_entity_poly.entity_id
_entity_poly.type
_entity_poly.pdbx_seq_one_letter_code
_entity_poly.pdbx_strand_id
1 'polypeptide(L)'
;DHEMLAMSHIEGASSSSVEWKCVDGLSGRIFSRDTSPVKASISQIVPLRTSSHQPHLHDSSGCRQVALLVHSDNTVSVIPDTSRSRAIVDEAVAAGKNGLFVHSIDKHTGEFRSQIVSRKAGSNSFDLVTVGTTVFDPSQENIVNVAYPRRGEVMQSPSTVLGDESLLLKYLNPHLVVVVTEATPTFFSEMKPDAGEESANGFYNSLSTGSSTQQMRKPLGAAKPGEGPPNVANTAAPSLFVSLVDSVSGQILHRVSHSHVDSADELLEATNVPVVVSENWVIYTFFNQRTRRTDVGVLTLHEGMIDKNGITAFSAPEQETTFSSLESAKPIVLSRTFGLAKAVSALGVT
;
A
#
# COMPACT_ATOMS: atom_id res chain seq x y z
N ASP A 1 31.81 3.06 -7.47
CA ASP A 1 31.22 2.00 -8.31
C ASP A 1 29.77 2.33 -8.61
N HIS A 2 29.48 2.72 -9.85
CA HIS A 2 28.18 3.25 -10.24
C HIS A 2 27.41 2.27 -11.11
N GLU A 3 27.49 0.97 -10.84
CA GLU A 3 26.80 -0.02 -11.67
C GLU A 3 25.29 0.03 -11.46
N MET A 4 24.53 0.01 -12.56
CA MET A 4 23.08 -0.04 -12.58
C MET A 4 22.58 -1.17 -13.48
N LEU A 5 21.66 -1.99 -12.97
CA LEU A 5 20.89 -2.96 -13.74
C LEU A 5 19.64 -2.27 -14.30
N ALA A 6 19.63 -2.05 -15.61
CA ALA A 6 18.46 -1.61 -16.34
C ALA A 6 17.72 -2.81 -16.92
N MET A 7 16.40 -2.81 -16.83
CA MET A 7 15.53 -3.84 -17.38
C MET A 7 14.42 -3.18 -18.19
N SER A 8 14.11 -3.76 -19.35
CA SER A 8 13.01 -3.33 -20.21
C SER A 8 12.18 -4.54 -20.61
N HIS A 9 10.87 -4.44 -20.39
CA HIS A 9 9.91 -5.42 -20.87
C HIS A 9 9.65 -5.21 -22.37
N ILE A 10 9.85 -6.26 -23.15
CA ILE A 10 9.60 -6.28 -24.60
C ILE A 10 8.42 -7.21 -24.84
N GLU A 11 7.30 -6.63 -25.21
CA GLU A 11 6.09 -7.37 -25.57
C GLU A 11 6.09 -7.63 -27.07
N GLY A 12 6.30 -8.88 -27.48
CA GLY A 12 6.19 -9.33 -28.86
C GLY A 12 4.84 -10.01 -29.13
N ALA A 13 4.40 -10.00 -30.38
CA ALA A 13 3.10 -10.57 -30.80
C ALA A 13 2.91 -12.07 -30.45
N SER A 14 3.99 -12.82 -30.23
CA SER A 14 3.96 -14.25 -29.89
C SER A 14 4.80 -14.64 -28.66
N SER A 15 5.65 -13.74 -28.14
CA SER A 15 6.50 -14.00 -26.98
C SER A 15 6.90 -12.70 -26.31
N SER A 16 6.75 -12.62 -24.99
CA SER A 16 7.29 -11.54 -24.19
C SER A 16 8.69 -11.90 -23.66
N SER A 17 9.52 -10.91 -23.48
CA SER A 17 10.87 -11.08 -22.95
C SER A 17 11.30 -9.86 -22.16
N VAL A 18 12.28 -10.04 -21.28
CA VAL A 18 12.92 -8.96 -20.55
C VAL A 18 14.34 -8.83 -21.08
N GLU A 19 14.63 -7.70 -21.72
CA GLU A 19 16.01 -7.31 -22.00
C GLU A 19 16.58 -6.64 -20.77
N TRP A 20 17.75 -7.08 -20.33
CA TRP A 20 18.48 -6.47 -19.22
C TRP A 20 19.88 -6.06 -19.64
N LYS A 21 20.35 -4.95 -19.06
CA LYS A 21 21.65 -4.33 -19.35
C LYS A 21 22.28 -3.86 -18.05
N CYS A 22 23.54 -4.21 -17.83
CA CYS A 22 24.32 -3.68 -16.73
C CYS A 22 25.21 -2.56 -17.25
N VAL A 23 25.01 -1.38 -16.69
CA VAL A 23 25.55 -0.12 -17.21
C VAL A 23 26.32 0.58 -16.10
N ASP A 24 27.47 1.16 -16.45
CA ASP A 24 28.12 2.14 -15.59
C ASP A 24 27.32 3.45 -15.60
N GLY A 25 26.76 3.82 -14.47
CA GLY A 25 25.97 5.02 -14.27
C GLY A 25 26.75 6.32 -14.44
N LEU A 26 28.09 6.31 -14.41
CA LEU A 26 28.89 7.51 -14.74
C LEU A 26 29.25 7.59 -16.21
N SER A 27 29.76 6.50 -16.79
CA SER A 27 30.28 6.51 -18.17
C SER A 27 29.24 6.12 -19.23
N GLY A 28 28.12 5.55 -18.82
CA GLY A 28 27.11 4.96 -19.72
C GLY A 28 27.58 3.69 -20.43
N ARG A 29 28.77 3.15 -20.08
CA ARG A 29 29.31 1.95 -20.71
C ARG A 29 28.50 0.73 -20.28
N ILE A 30 28.10 -0.09 -21.24
CA ILE A 30 27.43 -1.37 -21.01
C ILE A 30 28.50 -2.45 -20.76
N PHE A 31 28.39 -3.16 -19.64
CA PHE A 31 29.28 -4.27 -19.29
C PHE A 31 28.75 -5.61 -19.82
N SER A 32 27.46 -5.83 -19.66
CA SER A 32 26.77 -7.06 -20.05
C SER A 32 25.32 -6.76 -20.39
N ARG A 33 24.77 -7.59 -21.27
CA ARG A 33 23.39 -7.53 -21.71
C ARG A 33 22.94 -8.92 -22.08
N ASP A 34 21.68 -9.23 -21.82
CA ASP A 34 21.05 -10.43 -22.32
C ASP A 34 19.53 -10.24 -22.37
N THR A 35 18.85 -11.19 -22.97
CA THR A 35 17.39 -11.24 -23.05
C THR A 35 16.89 -12.54 -22.44
N SER A 36 16.03 -12.42 -21.44
CA SER A 36 15.41 -13.57 -20.78
C SER A 36 13.95 -13.70 -21.24
N PRO A 37 13.53 -14.85 -21.80
CA PRO A 37 12.14 -15.05 -22.20
C PRO A 37 11.24 -15.08 -20.96
N VAL A 38 10.08 -14.44 -21.06
CA VAL A 38 9.10 -14.36 -19.97
C VAL A 38 7.78 -14.94 -20.44
N LYS A 39 7.14 -15.74 -19.58
CA LYS A 39 5.86 -16.42 -19.91
C LYS A 39 4.64 -15.65 -19.42
N ALA A 40 4.80 -14.85 -18.36
CA ALA A 40 3.74 -14.15 -17.66
C ALA A 40 4.20 -12.75 -17.26
N SER A 41 3.26 -11.81 -17.16
CA SER A 41 3.54 -10.42 -16.77
C SER A 41 4.26 -10.34 -15.43
N ILE A 42 5.11 -9.33 -15.26
CA ILE A 42 5.89 -9.13 -14.04
C ILE A 42 5.01 -8.38 -13.03
N SER A 43 4.79 -8.99 -11.87
CA SER A 43 4.02 -8.39 -10.77
C SER A 43 4.89 -7.58 -9.83
N GLN A 44 6.13 -8.04 -9.57
CA GLN A 44 7.07 -7.37 -8.67
C GLN A 44 8.52 -7.57 -9.11
N ILE A 45 9.35 -6.55 -8.87
CA ILE A 45 10.81 -6.62 -9.03
C ILE A 45 11.46 -6.44 -7.65
N VAL A 46 12.26 -7.42 -7.24
CA VAL A 46 12.93 -7.44 -5.94
C VAL A 46 14.44 -7.33 -6.16
N PRO A 47 15.03 -6.13 -6.01
CA PRO A 47 16.47 -5.98 -6.07
C PRO A 47 17.12 -6.63 -4.84
N LEU A 48 18.10 -7.50 -5.10
CA LEU A 48 18.87 -8.21 -4.09
C LEU A 48 20.25 -7.57 -3.94
N ARG A 49 20.72 -7.46 -2.70
CA ARG A 49 22.08 -7.01 -2.37
C ARG A 49 22.91 -8.21 -1.96
N THR A 50 24.17 -8.26 -2.39
CA THR A 50 25.13 -9.24 -1.90
C THR A 50 25.80 -8.74 -0.61
N SER A 51 25.94 -9.59 0.41
CA SER A 51 26.72 -9.24 1.61
C SER A 51 28.24 -9.28 1.35
N SER A 52 28.68 -10.03 0.34
CA SER A 52 30.08 -10.11 -0.05
C SER A 52 30.51 -8.87 -0.83
N HIS A 53 30.83 -7.81 -0.09
CA HIS A 53 31.59 -6.67 -0.60
C HIS A 53 33.05 -7.07 -0.78
N GLN A 54 33.34 -8.08 -1.61
CA GLN A 54 34.70 -8.57 -1.83
C GLN A 54 35.33 -7.72 -2.94
N PRO A 55 36.20 -6.74 -2.63
CA PRO A 55 36.56 -5.66 -3.57
C PRO A 55 37.47 -6.11 -4.73
N HIS A 56 37.90 -7.38 -4.74
CA HIS A 56 39.00 -7.85 -5.58
C HIS A 56 38.77 -9.21 -6.28
N LEU A 57 37.56 -9.79 -6.21
CA LEU A 57 37.18 -10.95 -7.03
C LEU A 57 35.98 -10.57 -7.91
N HIS A 58 36.24 -9.75 -8.91
CA HIS A 58 35.27 -9.48 -9.96
C HIS A 58 35.87 -9.92 -11.28
N ASP A 59 35.23 -10.92 -11.88
CA ASP A 59 35.33 -11.11 -13.31
C ASP A 59 34.75 -9.84 -13.95
N SER A 60 35.56 -9.11 -14.71
CA SER A 60 35.25 -7.77 -15.27
C SER A 60 34.07 -7.76 -16.27
N SER A 61 33.34 -8.86 -16.36
CA SER A 61 32.32 -9.17 -17.36
C SER A 61 30.91 -9.42 -16.77
N GLY A 62 30.76 -9.53 -15.44
CA GLY A 62 29.49 -9.90 -14.79
C GLY A 62 28.78 -8.76 -14.08
N CYS A 63 27.45 -8.80 -14.03
CA CYS A 63 26.66 -7.83 -13.26
C CYS A 63 26.79 -8.07 -11.74
N ARG A 64 26.93 -7.00 -10.97
CA ARG A 64 26.88 -7.04 -9.51
C ARG A 64 25.45 -6.94 -8.97
N GLN A 65 24.60 -6.16 -9.63
CA GLN A 65 23.20 -6.02 -9.24
C GLN A 65 22.41 -7.24 -9.74
N VAL A 66 21.63 -7.83 -8.83
CA VAL A 66 20.77 -8.98 -9.12
C VAL A 66 19.34 -8.60 -8.74
N ALA A 67 18.39 -8.98 -9.57
CA ALA A 67 16.97 -8.81 -9.31
C ALA A 67 16.25 -10.16 -9.40
N LEU A 68 15.36 -10.40 -8.44
CA LEU A 68 14.37 -11.47 -8.52
C LEU A 68 13.09 -10.87 -9.11
N LEU A 69 12.60 -11.45 -10.20
CA LEU A 69 11.34 -11.10 -10.82
C LEU A 69 10.26 -12.06 -10.34
N VAL A 70 9.17 -11.49 -9.85
CA VAL A 70 7.94 -12.23 -9.51
C VAL A 70 6.97 -12.06 -10.66
N HIS A 71 6.47 -13.18 -11.17
CA HIS A 71 5.50 -13.21 -12.27
C HIS A 71 4.07 -13.31 -11.73
N SER A 72 3.09 -12.95 -12.57
CA SER A 72 1.65 -13.04 -12.24
C SER A 72 1.15 -14.49 -12.09
N ASP A 73 1.84 -15.46 -12.70
CA ASP A 73 1.55 -16.90 -12.60
C ASP A 73 2.19 -17.58 -11.36
N ASN A 74 2.71 -16.79 -10.42
CA ASN A 74 3.43 -17.24 -9.22
C ASN A 74 4.75 -17.98 -9.50
N THR A 75 5.33 -17.79 -10.69
CA THR A 75 6.71 -18.21 -10.96
C THR A 75 7.70 -17.09 -10.66
N VAL A 76 8.97 -17.46 -10.55
CA VAL A 76 10.07 -16.50 -10.34
C VAL A 76 11.19 -16.72 -11.34
N SER A 77 11.79 -15.62 -11.77
CA SER A 77 13.00 -15.63 -12.58
C SER A 77 14.07 -14.75 -11.94
N VAL A 78 15.33 -15.10 -12.15
CA VAL A 78 16.48 -14.36 -11.61
C VAL A 78 17.18 -13.67 -12.76
N ILE A 79 17.44 -12.38 -12.61
CA ILE A 79 18.15 -11.58 -13.62
C ILE A 79 19.40 -10.94 -12.99
N PRO A 80 20.59 -11.14 -13.56
CA PRO A 80 20.93 -12.10 -14.61
C PRO A 80 20.79 -13.56 -14.15
N ASP A 81 20.45 -14.49 -15.05
CA ASP A 81 20.34 -15.91 -14.69
C ASP A 81 21.71 -16.62 -14.69
N THR A 82 22.52 -16.36 -13.67
CA THR A 82 23.84 -16.97 -13.48
C THR A 82 23.88 -17.80 -12.19
N SER A 83 24.83 -18.74 -12.10
CA SER A 83 25.08 -19.50 -10.87
C SER A 83 25.35 -18.59 -9.67
N ARG A 84 26.08 -17.48 -9.89
CA ARG A 84 26.34 -16.44 -8.88
C ARG A 84 25.05 -15.76 -8.43
N SER A 85 24.19 -15.35 -9.37
CA SER A 85 22.93 -14.70 -9.04
C SER A 85 22.01 -15.59 -8.22
N ARG A 86 21.93 -16.89 -8.55
CA ARG A 86 21.15 -17.86 -7.77
C ARG A 86 21.72 -18.08 -6.37
N ALA A 87 23.05 -18.10 -6.21
CA ALA A 87 23.68 -18.15 -4.90
C ALA A 87 23.37 -16.90 -4.04
N ILE A 88 23.23 -15.72 -4.66
CA ILE A 88 22.81 -14.49 -3.96
C ILE A 88 21.35 -14.60 -3.50
N VAL A 89 20.48 -15.23 -4.30
CA VAL A 89 19.09 -15.52 -3.87
C VAL A 89 19.10 -16.50 -2.69
N ASP A 90 19.89 -17.58 -2.76
CA ASP A 90 20.04 -18.54 -1.65
C ASP A 90 20.53 -17.84 -0.37
N GLU A 91 21.52 -16.94 -0.50
CA GLU A 91 22.02 -16.12 0.60
C GLU A 91 20.93 -15.20 1.17
N ALA A 92 20.15 -14.53 0.32
CA ALA A 92 19.05 -13.68 0.75
C ALA A 92 17.93 -14.46 1.45
N VAL A 93 17.61 -15.67 0.96
CA VAL A 93 16.67 -16.59 1.60
C VAL A 93 17.20 -17.06 2.95
N ALA A 94 18.50 -17.36 3.07
CA ALA A 94 19.11 -17.81 4.32
C ALA A 94 19.39 -16.68 5.33
N ALA A 95 19.53 -15.43 4.88
CA ALA A 95 19.85 -14.29 5.73
C ALA A 95 18.71 -13.90 6.68
N GLY A 96 17.45 -14.11 6.26
CA GLY A 96 16.29 -13.87 7.11
C GLY A 96 16.00 -15.06 8.03
N LYS A 97 15.77 -14.80 9.32
CA LYS A 97 15.31 -15.82 10.29
C LYS A 97 14.08 -16.60 9.78
N ASN A 98 13.21 -15.91 9.03
CA ASN A 98 11.96 -16.44 8.47
C ASN A 98 11.98 -16.50 6.93
N GLY A 99 13.14 -16.32 6.28
CA GLY A 99 13.27 -16.36 4.82
C GLY A 99 13.10 -15.02 4.10
N LEU A 100 13.03 -15.09 2.76
CA LEU A 100 12.79 -13.95 1.86
C LEU A 100 11.32 -13.92 1.46
N PHE A 101 10.63 -12.83 1.83
CA PHE A 101 9.23 -12.60 1.47
C PHE A 101 9.12 -11.69 0.26
N VAL A 102 8.12 -11.96 -0.56
CA VAL A 102 7.71 -11.18 -1.73
C VAL A 102 6.19 -11.08 -1.75
N HIS A 103 5.66 -10.13 -2.51
CA HIS A 103 4.20 -9.97 -2.60
C HIS A 103 3.77 -9.62 -4.02
N SER A 104 2.58 -10.09 -4.38
CA SER A 104 1.94 -9.77 -5.66
C SER A 104 0.58 -9.13 -5.44
N ILE A 105 0.25 -8.16 -6.30
CA ILE A 105 -1.04 -7.46 -6.28
C ILE A 105 -1.62 -7.56 -7.68
N ASP A 106 -2.79 -8.17 -7.79
CA ASP A 106 -3.57 -8.21 -9.01
C ASP A 106 -4.76 -7.26 -8.88
N LYS A 107 -4.76 -6.19 -9.69
CA LYS A 107 -5.80 -5.17 -9.65
C LYS A 107 -7.13 -5.65 -10.25
N HIS A 108 -7.12 -6.68 -11.10
CA HIS A 108 -8.33 -7.18 -11.75
C HIS A 108 -9.11 -8.12 -10.83
N THR A 109 -8.39 -9.00 -10.14
CA THR A 109 -8.99 -9.93 -9.16
C THR A 109 -9.10 -9.32 -7.77
N GLY A 110 -8.37 -8.23 -7.51
CA GLY A 110 -8.29 -7.59 -6.20
C GLY A 110 -7.48 -8.39 -5.18
N GLU A 111 -6.73 -9.40 -5.61
CA GLU A 111 -5.94 -10.24 -4.72
C GLU A 111 -4.58 -9.62 -4.38
N PHE A 112 -4.31 -9.48 -3.09
CA PHE A 112 -3.01 -9.20 -2.51
C PHE A 112 -2.46 -10.50 -1.91
N ARG A 113 -1.36 -11.03 -2.44
CA ARG A 113 -0.73 -12.27 -1.98
C ARG A 113 0.63 -11.98 -1.36
N SER A 114 0.83 -12.43 -0.13
CA SER A 114 2.15 -12.54 0.50
C SER A 114 2.70 -13.96 0.28
N GLN A 115 3.95 -14.04 -0.16
CA GLN A 115 4.59 -15.28 -0.57
C GLN A 115 6.03 -15.35 -0.04
N ILE A 116 6.48 -16.55 0.30
CA ILE A 116 7.88 -16.81 0.65
C ILE A 116 8.59 -17.48 -0.52
N VAL A 117 9.83 -17.05 -0.77
CA VAL A 117 10.70 -17.64 -1.78
C VAL A 117 11.35 -18.89 -1.20
N SER A 118 11.11 -20.04 -1.84
CA SER A 118 11.68 -21.32 -1.46
C SER A 118 12.47 -21.94 -2.60
N ARG A 119 13.50 -22.73 -2.27
CA ARG A 119 14.27 -23.46 -3.28
C ARG A 119 13.58 -24.77 -3.61
N LYS A 120 13.38 -25.03 -4.90
CA LYS A 120 12.78 -26.28 -5.37
C LYS A 120 13.76 -27.44 -5.24
N ALA A 121 13.37 -28.47 -4.49
CA ALA A 121 14.20 -29.65 -4.24
C ALA A 121 14.67 -30.30 -5.55
N GLY A 122 15.98 -30.50 -5.70
CA GLY A 122 16.59 -31.15 -6.86
C GLY A 122 16.72 -30.28 -8.12
N SER A 123 16.42 -28.98 -8.04
CA SER A 123 16.59 -28.04 -9.16
C SER A 123 17.26 -26.74 -8.73
N ASN A 124 17.72 -25.97 -9.71
CA ASN A 124 18.29 -24.63 -9.49
C ASN A 124 17.23 -23.52 -9.60
N SER A 125 15.94 -23.87 -9.60
CA SER A 125 14.84 -22.90 -9.63
C SER A 125 14.29 -22.63 -8.24
N PHE A 126 13.61 -21.50 -8.13
CA PHE A 126 12.89 -21.09 -6.93
C PHE A 126 11.39 -21.22 -7.18
N ASP A 127 10.65 -21.59 -6.16
CA ASP A 127 9.19 -21.66 -6.14
C ASP A 127 8.67 -20.64 -5.10
N LEU A 128 7.45 -20.15 -5.32
CA LEU A 128 6.76 -19.28 -4.36
C LEU A 128 5.73 -20.08 -3.57
N VAL A 129 5.76 -19.92 -2.25
CA VAL A 129 4.76 -20.51 -1.36
C VAL A 129 3.94 -19.38 -0.76
N THR A 130 2.62 -19.40 -0.96
CA THR A 130 1.72 -18.38 -0.40
C THR A 130 1.58 -18.55 1.10
N VAL A 131 1.81 -17.45 1.83
CA VAL A 131 1.72 -17.37 3.30
C VAL A 131 0.41 -16.73 3.73
N GLY A 132 -0.02 -15.69 3.00
CA GLY A 132 -1.27 -14.99 3.29
C GLY A 132 -1.87 -14.37 2.04
N THR A 133 -3.20 -14.29 2.00
CA THR A 133 -3.94 -13.64 0.92
C THR A 133 -4.97 -12.70 1.53
N THR A 134 -4.99 -11.46 1.05
CA THR A 134 -6.06 -10.50 1.30
C THR A 134 -6.77 -10.23 -0.03
N VAL A 135 -8.09 -10.21 -0.02
CA VAL A 135 -8.90 -9.98 -1.21
C VAL A 135 -9.68 -8.68 -1.03
N PHE A 136 -9.52 -7.76 -1.98
CA PHE A 136 -10.34 -6.58 -2.16
C PHE A 136 -11.36 -6.92 -3.25
N ASP A 137 -12.58 -7.27 -2.85
CA ASP A 137 -13.56 -7.85 -3.78
C ASP A 137 -13.88 -6.87 -4.93
N PRO A 138 -13.55 -7.19 -6.19
CA PRO A 138 -13.78 -6.29 -7.33
C PRO A 138 -15.27 -6.04 -7.62
N SER A 139 -16.17 -6.85 -7.05
CA SER A 139 -17.61 -6.56 -7.08
C SER A 139 -18.00 -5.44 -6.13
N GLN A 140 -17.19 -5.14 -5.10
CA GLN A 140 -17.47 -4.10 -4.10
C GLN A 140 -16.49 -2.93 -4.16
N GLU A 141 -15.24 -3.18 -4.50
CA GLU A 141 -14.19 -2.18 -4.50
C GLU A 141 -13.06 -2.46 -5.50
N ASN A 142 -12.55 -1.41 -6.13
CA ASN A 142 -11.46 -1.48 -7.10
C ASN A 142 -10.18 -0.86 -6.56
N ILE A 143 -9.03 -1.50 -6.76
CA ILE A 143 -7.72 -0.98 -6.34
C ILE A 143 -7.28 0.15 -7.28
N VAL A 144 -7.29 1.39 -6.77
CA VAL A 144 -6.90 2.59 -7.55
C VAL A 144 -5.43 2.94 -7.39
N ASN A 145 -4.88 2.82 -6.17
CA ASN A 145 -3.48 3.15 -5.91
C ASN A 145 -2.86 2.23 -4.85
N VAL A 146 -1.55 2.02 -4.94
CA VAL A 146 -0.75 1.30 -3.95
C VAL A 146 0.53 2.07 -3.68
N ALA A 147 0.80 2.39 -2.42
CA ALA A 147 1.99 3.12 -1.98
C ALA A 147 2.85 2.29 -1.04
N TYR A 148 4.17 2.51 -1.12
CA TYR A 148 5.19 1.83 -0.32
C TYR A 148 6.07 2.86 0.39
N PRO A 149 6.60 2.54 1.59
CA PRO A 149 7.64 3.34 2.22
C PRO A 149 8.91 3.36 1.37
N ARG A 150 9.69 4.42 1.50
CA ARG A 150 10.95 4.56 0.76
C ARG A 150 11.96 3.54 1.27
N ARG A 151 12.56 2.76 0.35
CA ARG A 151 13.61 1.80 0.72
C ARG A 151 14.84 2.53 1.27
N GLY A 152 15.31 2.12 2.45
CA GLY A 152 16.52 2.66 3.07
C GLY A 152 16.34 4.05 3.69
N GLU A 153 15.11 4.46 3.98
CA GLU A 153 14.84 5.63 4.82
C GLU A 153 15.48 5.44 6.20
N VAL A 154 16.19 6.46 6.68
CA VAL A 154 16.85 6.44 7.98
C VAL A 154 15.94 7.11 9.00
N MET A 155 15.52 6.35 10.02
CA MET A 155 14.72 6.88 11.10
C MET A 155 15.60 7.69 12.07
N GLN A 156 15.21 8.92 12.38
CA GLN A 156 15.94 9.75 13.33
C GLN A 156 15.66 9.34 14.79
N SER A 157 14.40 9.02 15.12
CA SER A 157 13.98 8.67 16.48
C SER A 157 12.83 7.64 16.45
N PRO A 158 12.90 6.60 17.30
CA PRO A 158 11.82 5.60 17.43
C PRO A 158 10.63 6.09 18.26
N SER A 159 10.74 7.23 18.92
CA SER A 159 9.68 7.78 19.77
C SER A 159 9.56 9.29 19.66
N THR A 160 8.40 9.79 20.09
CA THR A 160 8.10 11.22 20.22
C THR A 160 7.93 11.56 21.70
N VAL A 161 8.69 12.55 22.19
CA VAL A 161 8.54 13.05 23.56
C VAL A 161 7.32 13.97 23.62
N LEU A 162 6.41 13.68 24.54
CA LEU A 162 5.21 14.47 24.80
C LEU A 162 5.50 15.58 25.82
N GLY A 163 4.58 16.55 25.96
CA GLY A 163 4.78 17.73 26.80
C GLY A 163 4.89 17.45 28.31
N ASP A 164 4.51 16.26 28.74
CA ASP A 164 4.58 15.75 30.11
C ASP A 164 5.79 14.85 30.36
N GLU A 165 6.76 14.79 29.43
CA GLU A 165 7.91 13.87 29.41
C GLU A 165 7.55 12.38 29.18
N SER A 166 6.28 12.09 28.86
CA SER A 166 5.89 10.77 28.38
C SER A 166 6.42 10.51 26.97
N LEU A 167 6.62 9.24 26.61
CA LEU A 167 7.09 8.83 25.30
C LEU A 167 5.97 8.15 24.52
N LEU A 168 5.70 8.62 23.30
CA LEU A 168 4.84 7.94 22.35
C LEU A 168 5.72 7.13 21.39
N LEU A 169 5.58 5.80 21.40
CA LEU A 169 6.38 4.88 20.60
C LEU A 169 5.81 4.79 19.18
N LYS A 170 6.66 5.06 18.19
CA LYS A 170 6.28 4.97 16.77
C LYS A 170 6.17 3.50 16.38
N TYR A 171 5.13 3.16 15.62
CA TYR A 171 5.03 1.85 14.99
C TYR A 171 5.83 1.85 13.68
N LEU A 172 6.94 1.12 13.66
CA LEU A 172 7.91 1.14 12.56
C LEU A 172 7.93 -0.21 11.83
N ASN A 173 6.99 -0.38 10.91
CA ASN A 173 6.92 -1.58 10.06
C ASN A 173 7.55 -1.32 8.68
N PRO A 174 8.72 -1.91 8.34
CA PRO A 174 9.37 -1.75 7.04
C PRO A 174 8.63 -2.47 5.90
N HIS A 175 7.66 -3.33 6.24
CA HIS A 175 6.84 -4.14 5.33
C HIS A 175 5.42 -3.58 5.16
N LEU A 176 5.19 -2.32 5.53
CA LEU A 176 3.92 -1.64 5.36
C LEU A 176 3.63 -1.36 3.88
N VAL A 177 2.40 -1.64 3.45
CA VAL A 177 1.87 -1.29 2.13
C VAL A 177 0.55 -0.58 2.33
N VAL A 178 0.33 0.52 1.62
CA VAL A 178 -0.95 1.21 1.63
C VAL A 178 -1.68 0.91 0.34
N VAL A 179 -2.84 0.26 0.47
CA VAL A 179 -3.73 -0.05 -0.65
C VAL A 179 -4.93 0.88 -0.58
N VAL A 180 -5.15 1.64 -1.64
CA VAL A 180 -6.30 2.53 -1.79
C VAL A 180 -7.29 1.86 -2.72
N THR A 181 -8.53 1.72 -2.25
CA THR A 181 -9.64 1.16 -3.02
C THR A 181 -10.80 2.12 -3.10
N GLU A 182 -11.54 2.02 -4.18
CA GLU A 182 -12.72 2.82 -4.49
C GLU A 182 -13.94 1.92 -4.57
N ALA A 183 -15.05 2.33 -3.97
CA ALA A 183 -16.29 1.58 -4.02
C ALA A 183 -16.86 1.52 -5.43
N THR A 184 -17.32 0.34 -5.83
CA THR A 184 -17.97 0.14 -7.14
C THR A 184 -19.44 0.57 -7.12
N PRO A 185 -20.06 0.82 -8.29
CA PRO A 185 -21.50 1.09 -8.37
C PRO A 185 -22.36 -0.02 -7.75
N THR A 186 -21.91 -1.28 -7.86
CA THR A 186 -22.55 -2.45 -7.27
C THR A 186 -22.56 -2.40 -5.75
N PHE A 187 -21.47 -1.98 -5.10
CA PHE A 187 -21.43 -1.73 -3.65
C PHE A 187 -22.54 -0.77 -3.20
N PHE A 188 -22.72 0.35 -3.91
CA PHE A 188 -23.78 1.31 -3.57
C PHE A 188 -25.19 0.76 -3.79
N SER A 189 -25.38 -0.14 -4.75
CA SER A 189 -26.67 -0.79 -5.00
C SER A 189 -27.05 -1.78 -3.89
N GLU A 190 -26.07 -2.53 -3.36
CA GLU A 190 -26.26 -3.50 -2.27
C GLU A 190 -26.46 -2.81 -0.91
N MET A 191 -25.77 -1.68 -0.69
CA MET A 191 -25.91 -0.91 0.55
C MET A 191 -27.27 -0.19 0.68
N LYS A 192 -28.10 -0.20 -0.36
CA LYS A 192 -29.48 0.34 -0.36
C LYS A 192 -30.56 -0.77 -0.39
N PRO A 193 -30.80 -1.57 0.67
CA PRO A 193 -31.99 -2.42 0.70
C PRO A 193 -33.21 -1.78 1.40
N ASP A 194 -33.09 -0.67 2.15
CA ASP A 194 -34.20 -0.25 3.04
C ASP A 194 -34.40 1.27 3.28
N ALA A 195 -33.80 2.13 2.45
CA ALA A 195 -34.11 3.56 2.45
C ALA A 195 -34.99 3.89 1.25
N GLY A 196 -36.29 4.08 1.49
CA GLY A 196 -37.24 4.57 0.51
C GLY A 196 -36.67 5.75 -0.28
N GLU A 197 -36.88 5.70 -1.59
CA GLU A 197 -36.54 6.69 -2.62
C GLU A 197 -36.08 8.07 -2.11
N GLU A 198 -34.78 8.21 -1.86
CA GLU A 198 -34.08 9.47 -2.11
C GLU A 198 -32.89 9.19 -3.02
N SER A 199 -33.21 9.05 -4.31
CA SER A 199 -32.23 9.10 -5.39
C SER A 199 -31.52 10.45 -5.38
N ALA A 200 -30.19 10.41 -5.58
CA ALA A 200 -29.28 11.56 -5.68
C ALA A 200 -29.56 12.52 -6.86
N ASN A 201 -30.74 12.43 -7.48
CA ASN A 201 -31.20 13.26 -8.61
C ASN A 201 -32.21 14.34 -8.18
N GLY A 202 -32.41 14.56 -6.87
CA GLY A 202 -33.39 15.53 -6.35
C GLY A 202 -33.14 16.99 -6.77
N PHE A 203 -31.91 17.35 -7.15
CA PHE A 203 -31.61 18.71 -7.60
C PHE A 203 -32.14 18.99 -9.02
N TYR A 204 -31.98 18.05 -9.96
CA TYR A 204 -32.39 18.23 -11.35
C TYR A 204 -33.90 18.08 -11.58
N ASN A 205 -34.60 17.25 -10.79
CA ASN A 205 -36.06 17.08 -10.92
C ASN A 205 -36.89 18.24 -10.34
N SER A 206 -36.29 19.11 -9.52
CA SER A 206 -37.00 20.27 -8.93
C SER A 206 -37.11 21.48 -9.87
N LEU A 207 -36.37 21.47 -10.98
CA LEU A 207 -36.39 22.54 -11.99
C LEU A 207 -37.36 22.24 -13.16
N SER A 208 -37.87 21.02 -13.28
CA SER A 208 -38.70 20.59 -14.41
C SER A 208 -40.20 20.47 -14.12
N THR A 209 -40.65 20.69 -12.88
CA THR A 209 -42.07 20.64 -12.53
C THR A 209 -42.51 21.92 -11.81
N GLY A 210 -43.01 22.87 -12.58
CA GLY A 210 -43.79 23.99 -12.06
C GLY A 210 -45.13 23.50 -11.55
N SER A 211 -45.22 23.13 -10.27
CA SER A 211 -46.49 23.00 -9.57
C SER A 211 -46.27 23.04 -8.05
N SER A 212 -46.90 24.03 -7.43
CA SER A 212 -46.83 24.36 -6.01
C SER A 212 -47.73 23.46 -5.15
N THR A 213 -47.14 22.69 -4.24
CA THR A 213 -47.76 22.30 -2.97
C THR A 213 -46.68 22.21 -1.89
N GLN A 214 -46.51 23.30 -1.13
CA GLN A 214 -45.63 23.36 0.04
C GLN A 214 -46.17 22.45 1.16
N GLN A 215 -45.52 21.32 1.41
CA GLN A 215 -45.62 20.67 2.72
C GLN A 215 -44.59 21.30 3.66
N MET A 216 -45.08 22.01 4.68
CA MET A 216 -44.26 22.58 5.74
C MET A 216 -43.55 21.46 6.52
N ARG A 217 -42.22 21.40 6.45
CA ARG A 217 -41.39 20.61 7.37
C ARG A 217 -41.40 21.30 8.75
N LYS A 218 -41.71 20.55 9.81
CA LYS A 218 -41.67 21.03 11.20
C LYS A 218 -40.23 21.40 11.59
N PRO A 219 -40.03 22.46 12.40
CA PRO A 219 -38.71 22.80 12.91
C PRO A 219 -38.22 21.72 13.89
N LEU A 220 -36.94 21.37 13.79
CA LEU A 220 -36.24 20.51 14.74
C LEU A 220 -36.27 21.18 16.13
N GLY A 221 -36.83 20.51 17.14
CA GLY A 221 -36.74 20.97 18.53
C GLY A 221 -37.91 20.70 19.47
N ALA A 222 -39.02 20.10 19.02
CA ALA A 222 -40.16 19.77 19.90
C ALA A 222 -40.40 18.26 19.96
N ALA A 223 -39.58 17.54 20.72
CA ALA A 223 -39.88 16.15 21.10
C ALA A 223 -40.81 16.14 22.32
N LYS A 224 -41.82 15.25 22.31
CA LYS A 224 -42.65 15.00 23.50
C LYS A 224 -41.87 14.15 24.51
N PRO A 225 -42.12 14.26 25.83
CA PRO A 225 -41.42 13.45 26.83
C PRO A 225 -41.75 11.96 26.61
N GLY A 226 -40.74 11.13 26.31
CA GLY A 226 -40.87 9.68 26.19
C GLY A 226 -40.35 9.07 24.89
N GLU A 227 -39.94 9.88 23.90
CA GLU A 227 -39.32 9.39 22.67
C GLU A 227 -37.80 9.28 22.89
N GLY A 228 -37.26 8.06 22.76
CA GLY A 228 -35.81 7.82 22.82
C GLY A 228 -35.08 8.65 21.75
N PRO A 229 -33.76 8.89 21.91
CA PRO A 229 -33.02 9.70 20.95
C PRO A 229 -33.25 9.17 19.53
N PRO A 230 -33.57 10.04 18.55
CA PRO A 230 -33.79 9.60 17.19
C PRO A 230 -32.51 8.92 16.68
N ASN A 231 -32.63 7.64 16.31
CA ASN A 231 -31.61 6.89 15.60
C ASN A 231 -31.47 7.47 14.18
N VAL A 232 -30.81 8.62 14.06
CA VAL A 232 -30.50 9.24 12.77
C VAL A 232 -29.05 9.69 12.80
N ALA A 233 -28.14 8.72 12.75
CA ALA A 233 -26.89 8.90 12.04
C ALA A 233 -27.06 8.20 10.69
N ASN A 234 -27.72 8.87 9.73
CA ASN A 234 -27.60 8.52 8.31
C ASN A 234 -26.13 8.75 7.92
N THR A 235 -25.29 7.77 8.22
CA THR A 235 -23.88 7.79 7.88
C THR A 235 -23.82 7.48 6.40
N ALA A 236 -23.44 8.47 5.59
CA ALA A 236 -23.36 8.29 4.14
C ALA A 236 -22.45 7.13 3.78
N ALA A 237 -22.82 6.41 2.71
CA ALA A 237 -22.05 5.28 2.21
C ALA A 237 -20.59 5.70 1.92
N PRO A 238 -19.60 4.91 2.38
CA PRO A 238 -18.21 5.16 2.04
C PRO A 238 -17.95 4.91 0.55
N SER A 239 -17.18 5.79 -0.07
CA SER A 239 -16.78 5.67 -1.48
C SER A 239 -15.28 5.42 -1.66
N LEU A 240 -14.46 5.74 -0.68
CA LEU A 240 -13.01 5.52 -0.69
C LEU A 240 -12.58 4.76 0.56
N PHE A 241 -11.68 3.79 0.40
CA PHE A 241 -11.03 3.09 1.50
C PHE A 241 -9.51 3.18 1.40
N VAL A 242 -8.87 3.39 2.53
CA VAL A 242 -7.41 3.37 2.67
C VAL A 242 -7.06 2.26 3.66
N SER A 243 -6.43 1.20 3.14
CA SER A 243 -6.09 -0.01 3.89
C SER A 243 -4.58 -0.09 4.10
N LEU A 244 -4.17 -0.23 5.35
CA LEU A 244 -2.80 -0.54 5.75
C LEU A 244 -2.64 -2.05 5.76
N VAL A 245 -1.79 -2.59 4.90
CA VAL A 245 -1.54 -4.02 4.72
C VAL A 245 -0.09 -4.31 5.01
N ASP A 246 0.19 -5.42 5.69
CA ASP A 246 1.55 -5.93 5.85
C ASP A 246 1.90 -6.87 4.69
N SER A 247 2.99 -6.61 3.96
CA SER A 247 3.40 -7.41 2.80
C SER A 247 3.92 -8.80 3.13
N VAL A 248 4.32 -9.04 4.38
CA VAL A 248 4.87 -10.33 4.85
C VAL A 248 3.77 -11.20 5.42
N SER A 249 2.92 -10.68 6.30
CA SER A 249 1.82 -11.48 6.87
C SER A 249 0.59 -11.51 5.96
N GLY A 250 0.46 -10.56 5.03
CA GLY A 250 -0.71 -10.38 4.20
C GLY A 250 -1.93 -9.86 4.96
N GLN A 251 -1.78 -9.44 6.22
CA GLN A 251 -2.90 -8.99 7.06
C GLN A 251 -3.21 -7.50 6.85
N ILE A 252 -4.49 -7.15 6.94
CA ILE A 252 -4.93 -5.76 7.06
C ILE A 252 -4.72 -5.31 8.52
N LEU A 253 -3.81 -4.36 8.71
CA LEU A 253 -3.48 -3.75 10.00
C LEU A 253 -4.56 -2.75 10.42
N HIS A 254 -4.99 -1.90 9.48
CA HIS A 254 -6.00 -0.87 9.72
C HIS A 254 -6.69 -0.49 8.41
N ARG A 255 -7.95 -0.03 8.48
CA ARG A 255 -8.71 0.42 7.32
C ARG A 255 -9.54 1.65 7.69
N VAL A 256 -9.41 2.71 6.91
CA VAL A 256 -10.20 3.94 7.04
C VAL A 256 -11.10 4.09 5.83
N SER A 257 -12.31 4.61 6.02
CA SER A 257 -13.26 4.89 4.94
C SER A 257 -13.67 6.36 4.92
N HIS A 258 -13.86 6.89 3.70
CA HIS A 258 -14.36 8.24 3.46
C HIS A 258 -15.60 8.19 2.58
N SER A 259 -16.60 9.01 2.89
CA SER A 259 -17.82 9.15 2.09
C SER A 259 -17.77 10.39 1.22
N HIS A 260 -18.51 10.37 0.11
CA HIS A 260 -18.60 11.48 -0.86
C HIS A 260 -17.27 11.85 -1.51
N VAL A 261 -16.33 10.90 -1.59
CA VAL A 261 -15.15 11.04 -2.44
C VAL A 261 -15.57 10.92 -3.89
N ASP A 262 -15.04 11.82 -4.71
CA ASP A 262 -15.30 11.84 -6.15
C ASP A 262 -14.58 10.68 -6.83
N SER A 263 -15.36 9.84 -7.50
CA SER A 263 -14.92 8.54 -8.03
C SER A 263 -14.70 8.49 -9.53
N ALA A 264 -14.79 9.63 -10.22
CA ALA A 264 -14.51 9.71 -11.65
C ALA A 264 -14.40 11.17 -12.08
N ASP A 265 -13.21 11.58 -12.52
CA ASP A 265 -13.16 12.58 -13.58
C ASP A 265 -13.43 11.81 -14.88
N GLU A 266 -14.60 11.99 -15.50
CA GLU A 266 -15.00 11.30 -16.75
C GLU A 266 -13.99 11.47 -17.90
N LEU A 267 -13.02 12.39 -17.75
CA LEU A 267 -11.94 12.66 -18.71
C LEU A 267 -10.62 11.94 -18.41
N LEU A 268 -10.41 11.44 -17.19
CA LEU A 268 -9.21 10.72 -16.78
C LEU A 268 -9.66 9.37 -16.23
N GLU A 269 -9.49 8.31 -17.03
CA GLU A 269 -9.92 6.92 -16.79
C GLU A 269 -9.47 6.27 -15.44
N ALA A 270 -8.84 7.02 -14.52
CA ALA A 270 -8.51 6.58 -13.17
C ALA A 270 -8.54 7.73 -12.15
N THR A 271 -9.31 7.56 -11.07
CA THR A 271 -9.23 8.38 -9.85
C THR A 271 -7.82 8.27 -9.27
N ASN A 272 -6.99 9.28 -9.46
CA ASN A 272 -5.68 9.33 -8.83
C ASN A 272 -5.83 9.87 -7.41
N VAL A 273 -5.58 9.01 -6.42
CA VAL A 273 -5.50 9.39 -5.01
C VAL A 273 -4.02 9.36 -4.62
N PRO A 274 -3.30 10.51 -4.64
CA PRO A 274 -1.92 10.55 -4.21
C PRO A 274 -1.80 10.11 -2.76
N VAL A 275 -0.90 9.15 -2.51
CA VAL A 275 -0.59 8.63 -1.18
C VAL A 275 0.92 8.60 -1.01
N VAL A 276 1.38 8.96 0.18
CA VAL A 276 2.77 8.81 0.58
C VAL A 276 2.87 8.22 1.97
N VAL A 277 3.88 7.39 2.16
CA VAL A 277 4.19 6.67 3.39
C VAL A 277 5.64 6.99 3.74
N SER A 278 5.87 7.42 4.97
CA SER A 278 7.21 7.70 5.50
C SER A 278 7.19 7.47 7.01
N GLU A 279 8.28 6.90 7.52
CA GLU A 279 8.41 6.49 8.92
C GLU A 279 7.19 5.69 9.44
N ASN A 280 6.38 6.33 10.29
CA ASN A 280 5.20 5.78 10.95
C ASN A 280 3.91 6.51 10.54
N TRP A 281 3.91 7.27 9.45
CA TRP A 281 2.77 8.07 9.04
C TRP A 281 2.44 7.90 7.57
N VAL A 282 1.16 8.08 7.27
CA VAL A 282 0.59 7.98 5.93
C VAL A 282 -0.19 9.25 5.65
N ILE A 283 0.10 9.89 4.53
CA ILE A 283 -0.64 11.06 4.05
C ILE A 283 -1.24 10.72 2.71
N TYR A 284 -2.52 11.01 2.54
CA TYR A 284 -3.23 10.86 1.27
C TYR A 284 -4.16 12.03 1.04
N THR A 285 -4.43 12.33 -0.24
CA THR A 285 -5.34 13.41 -0.63
C THR A 285 -6.45 12.91 -1.52
N PHE A 286 -7.67 13.39 -1.29
CA PHE A 286 -8.83 13.06 -2.11
C PHE A 286 -9.74 14.27 -2.27
N PHE A 287 -10.56 14.32 -3.32
CA PHE A 287 -11.54 15.38 -3.50
C PHE A 287 -12.89 14.97 -2.89
N ASN A 288 -13.43 15.81 -2.01
CA ASN A 288 -14.70 15.56 -1.34
C ASN A 288 -15.81 16.35 -2.03
N GLN A 289 -16.74 15.66 -2.68
CA GLN A 289 -17.83 16.25 -3.45
C GLN A 289 -18.79 17.06 -2.57
N ARG A 290 -18.99 16.65 -1.31
CA ARG A 290 -19.91 17.32 -0.39
C ARG A 290 -19.37 18.67 0.08
N THR A 291 -18.08 18.74 0.43
CA THR A 291 -17.44 20.00 0.85
C THR A 291 -16.92 20.81 -0.33
N ARG A 292 -16.84 20.20 -1.52
CA ARG A 292 -16.26 20.76 -2.76
C ARG A 292 -14.82 21.24 -2.56
N ARG A 293 -14.05 20.50 -1.75
CA ARG A 293 -12.67 20.81 -1.39
C ARG A 293 -11.84 19.54 -1.41
N THR A 294 -10.53 19.70 -1.58
CA THR A 294 -9.57 18.62 -1.42
C THR A 294 -9.33 18.41 0.06
N ASP A 295 -9.47 17.18 0.52
CA ASP A 295 -9.19 16.78 1.90
C ASP A 295 -7.88 15.99 1.94
N VAL A 296 -7.11 16.21 3.01
CA VAL A 296 -5.85 15.52 3.31
C VAL A 296 -6.10 14.64 4.53
N GLY A 297 -6.05 13.33 4.34
CA GLY A 297 -6.06 12.37 5.42
C GLY A 297 -4.64 12.14 5.92
N VAL A 298 -4.46 12.24 7.24
CA VAL A 298 -3.21 11.94 7.93
C VAL A 298 -3.45 10.80 8.90
N LEU A 299 -2.68 9.73 8.78
CA LEU A 299 -2.63 8.62 9.73
C LEU A 299 -1.26 8.62 10.39
N THR A 300 -1.23 8.49 11.71
CA THR A 300 0.01 8.24 12.46
C THR A 300 -0.13 6.94 13.24
N LEU A 301 0.91 6.11 13.18
CA LEU A 301 0.92 4.74 13.68
C LEU A 301 1.81 4.66 14.93
N HIS A 302 1.27 4.11 16.01
CA HIS A 302 1.96 4.02 17.30
C HIS A 302 1.81 2.62 17.90
N GLU A 303 2.81 2.17 18.62
CA GLU A 303 2.77 0.89 19.36
C GLU A 303 2.09 1.07 20.72
N GLY A 304 2.36 2.21 21.37
CA GLY A 304 1.89 2.50 22.71
C GLY A 304 2.55 3.75 23.27
N MET A 305 2.26 4.03 24.53
CA MET A 305 2.79 5.17 25.26
C MET A 305 3.47 4.69 26.55
N ILE A 306 4.61 5.26 26.86
CA ILE A 306 5.30 5.10 28.14
C ILE A 306 5.11 6.39 28.91
N ASP A 307 4.51 6.31 30.09
CA ASP A 307 4.36 7.44 30.98
C ASP A 307 5.72 7.96 31.45
N LYS A 308 5.79 9.23 31.89
CA LYS A 308 6.99 9.86 32.45
C LYS A 308 7.70 9.01 33.50
N ASN A 309 6.94 8.35 34.37
CA ASN A 309 7.48 7.49 35.43
C ASN A 309 7.46 6.00 35.05
N GLY A 310 7.17 5.67 33.79
CA GLY A 310 7.02 4.29 33.31
C GLY A 310 8.34 3.53 33.17
N ILE A 311 9.47 4.25 33.05
CA ILE A 311 10.81 3.66 33.00
C ILE A 311 11.41 3.66 34.40
N THR A 312 11.49 2.49 35.02
CA THR A 312 12.11 2.30 36.34
C THR A 312 13.15 1.19 36.28
N ALA A 313 13.94 1.02 37.36
CA ALA A 313 14.87 -0.11 37.47
C ALA A 313 14.20 -1.50 37.36
N PHE A 314 12.86 -1.57 37.49
CA PHE A 314 12.07 -2.79 37.45
C PHE A 314 11.04 -2.83 36.31
N SER A 315 10.91 -1.72 35.56
CA SER A 315 10.03 -1.60 34.40
C SER A 315 10.78 -0.90 33.28
N ALA A 316 11.47 -1.68 32.45
CA ALA A 316 12.02 -1.20 31.20
C ALA A 316 11.20 -1.80 30.05
N PRO A 317 10.75 -1.01 29.08
CA PRO A 317 10.13 -1.57 27.89
C PRO A 317 11.17 -2.45 27.17
N GLU A 318 10.80 -3.71 26.89
CA GLU A 318 11.58 -4.55 25.97
C GLU A 318 11.35 -4.00 24.56
N GLN A 319 12.24 -3.10 24.13
CA GLN A 319 12.27 -2.70 22.74
C GLN A 319 13.06 -3.75 21.97
N GLU A 320 12.37 -4.57 21.20
CA GLU A 320 13.04 -5.53 20.34
C GLU A 320 13.94 -4.78 19.36
N THR A 321 15.20 -5.23 19.24
CA THR A 321 16.16 -4.67 18.28
C THR A 321 15.80 -5.03 16.83
N THR A 322 14.80 -5.89 16.64
CA THR A 322 14.35 -6.42 15.37
C THR A 322 12.83 -6.37 15.30
N PHE A 323 12.28 -6.04 14.14
CA PHE A 323 10.84 -6.07 13.89
C PHE A 323 10.45 -7.36 13.15
N SER A 324 9.39 -8.04 13.60
CA SER A 324 8.84 -9.25 12.97
C SER A 324 7.38 -9.04 12.60
N SER A 325 7.07 -8.96 11.30
CA SER A 325 5.68 -8.84 10.79
C SER A 325 4.74 -9.98 11.17
N LEU A 326 5.28 -11.14 11.57
CA LEU A 326 4.48 -12.32 11.94
C LEU A 326 4.09 -12.34 13.41
N GLU A 327 4.82 -11.62 14.25
CA GLU A 327 4.64 -11.60 15.72
C GLU A 327 4.21 -10.21 16.23
N SER A 328 4.40 -9.16 15.44
CA SER A 328 4.05 -7.77 15.79
C SER A 328 2.56 -7.62 16.10
N ALA A 329 2.27 -6.86 17.16
CA ALA A 329 0.93 -6.36 17.43
C ALA A 329 0.46 -5.37 16.35
N LYS A 330 -0.87 -5.15 16.26
CA LYS A 330 -1.45 -4.15 15.36
C LYS A 330 -1.20 -2.73 15.88
N PRO A 331 -0.98 -1.74 15.00
CA PRO A 331 -0.75 -0.37 15.40
C PRO A 331 -1.99 0.30 15.99
N ILE A 332 -1.77 1.20 16.95
CA ILE A 332 -2.72 2.22 17.36
C ILE A 332 -2.65 3.35 16.34
N VAL A 333 -3.73 3.56 15.59
CA VAL A 333 -3.79 4.56 14.52
C VAL A 333 -4.53 5.80 14.99
N LEU A 334 -3.86 6.96 14.93
CA LEU A 334 -4.50 8.26 15.10
C LEU A 334 -4.73 8.87 13.71
N SER A 335 -5.99 9.15 13.39
CA SER A 335 -6.39 9.72 12.10
C SER A 335 -6.92 11.15 12.24
N ARG A 336 -6.58 12.00 11.28
CA ARG A 336 -7.11 13.36 11.18
C ARG A 336 -7.21 13.79 9.73
N THR A 337 -8.26 14.55 9.41
CA THR A 337 -8.50 15.09 8.07
C THR A 337 -8.43 16.61 8.07
N PHE A 338 -7.77 17.20 7.08
CA PHE A 338 -7.63 18.65 6.91
C PHE A 338 -8.06 19.07 5.51
N GLY A 339 -8.79 20.18 5.39
CA GLY A 339 -9.18 20.71 4.08
C GLY A 339 -8.10 21.59 3.46
N LEU A 340 -7.83 21.38 2.16
CA LEU A 340 -6.99 22.21 1.31
C LEU A 340 -7.84 22.99 0.30
N ALA A 341 -7.35 24.18 -0.06
CA ALA A 341 -8.02 25.06 -1.01
C ALA A 341 -7.80 24.69 -2.48
N LYS A 342 -6.80 23.86 -2.79
CA LYS A 342 -6.40 23.49 -4.15
C LYS A 342 -6.31 21.98 -4.31
N ALA A 343 -6.53 21.51 -5.53
CA ALA A 343 -6.29 20.13 -5.92
C ALA A 343 -4.80 19.77 -5.81
N VAL A 344 -4.53 18.52 -5.45
CA VAL A 344 -3.18 17.96 -5.30
C VAL A 344 -3.00 16.90 -6.39
N SER A 345 -1.97 17.07 -7.23
CA SER A 345 -1.66 16.14 -8.32
C SER A 345 -0.65 15.06 -7.91
N ALA A 346 0.27 15.40 -7.01
CA ALA A 346 1.32 14.50 -6.54
C ALA A 346 1.73 14.87 -5.11
N LEU A 347 2.18 13.87 -4.36
CA LEU A 347 2.79 14.00 -3.05
C LEU A 347 4.20 13.43 -3.08
N GLY A 348 5.10 14.04 -2.31
CA GLY A 348 6.46 13.59 -2.13
C GLY A 348 6.96 13.92 -0.74
N VAL A 349 7.93 13.16 -0.27
CA VAL A 349 8.61 13.36 1.02
C VAL A 349 10.07 13.62 0.75
N THR A 350 10.63 14.60 1.45
CA THR A 350 12.00 15.08 1.28
C THR A 350 13.00 14.20 2.00
#